data_AF-A0A0C2JBH6-F1
#
_entry.id   AF-A0A0C2JBH6-F1
#
_cell.length_a   1.000
_cell.length_b   1.000
_cell.length_c   1.000
_cell.angle_alpha   90.00
_cell.angle_beta   90.00
_cell.angle_gamma   90.00
#
_symmetry.space_group_name_H-M   'P 1'
#
loop_
_entity.id
_entity.type
_entity.pdbx_description
1 polymer ?
#
loop_
_entity_poly.entity_id
_entity_poly.type
_entity_poly.pdbx_seq_one_letter_code
_entity_poly.pdbx_strand_id
1 'polypeptide(L)'
;MVQLCNQFKQLLKSLNISSEEQAQIRLSKNEVKELKSIKEKLQNLPRKRKTLDANFNFVDEEFDFQEMDVKEVEFRLAKSGSILGDLDTEMELDDSILFSLGVALGLYPQFAIPDEANPHRKDSEQFFHTKDKQYLSMHPNSFLGQNPDRLREKLPCGRQPWMLVYVGLLETIKPYLLNCTRIAAIPTLLLTSHLDTDSRCSRIVADGWLEINFTNSSDSLGLLCSAISIRNSFYELLEFYFSQNAELDQEQKMDLLLQFRRQIVDFFHRDIDCTLKYIVNADRQLMYRKQAGDISEIPADLLVTIRYESEETKADTRKGGISLTPYITYGCLIDKSKDFIDQPYLKSHFRCPTCDIHMICTPGEQIAHSNACKPTIEIVEKEKDENDEKMHMEDNKPDKIRYNCQICNQELFLTTTEILRHRQTH
;
A
#
# COMPACT_ATOMS: atom_id res chain seq x y z
N MET A 1 -16.46 -29.83 -5.94
CA MET A 1 -16.47 -29.42 -4.52
C MET A 1 -15.76 -30.43 -3.62
N VAL A 2 -16.25 -31.68 -3.49
CA VAL A 2 -15.64 -32.68 -2.57
C VAL A 2 -14.18 -33.02 -2.90
N GLN A 3 -13.84 -33.17 -4.19
CA GLN A 3 -12.48 -33.45 -4.63
C GLN A 3 -11.51 -32.28 -4.37
N LEU A 4 -11.97 -31.03 -4.54
CA LEU A 4 -11.18 -29.84 -4.29
C LEU A 4 -10.92 -29.66 -2.78
N CYS A 5 -11.93 -29.92 -1.94
CA CYS A 5 -11.75 -29.95 -0.49
C CYS A 5 -10.75 -31.03 -0.05
N ASN A 6 -10.72 -32.18 -0.73
CA ASN A 6 -9.76 -33.24 -0.41
C ASN A 6 -8.34 -32.92 -0.88
N GLN A 7 -8.18 -32.26 -2.03
CA GLN A 7 -6.88 -31.74 -2.48
C GLN A 7 -6.37 -30.64 -1.54
N PHE A 8 -7.26 -29.75 -1.10
CA PHE A 8 -6.92 -28.71 -0.11
C PHE A 8 -6.54 -29.33 1.24
N LYS A 9 -7.22 -30.39 1.69
CA LYS A 9 -6.82 -31.16 2.88
C LYS A 9 -5.44 -31.79 2.75
N GLN A 10 -5.10 -32.32 1.57
CA GLN A 10 -3.77 -32.88 1.33
C GLN A 10 -2.69 -31.80 1.38
N LEU A 11 -2.96 -30.61 0.84
CA LEU A 11 -2.07 -29.46 0.93
C LEU A 11 -1.89 -28.97 2.37
N LEU A 12 -2.97 -28.85 3.13
CA LEU A 12 -2.91 -28.47 4.56
C LEU A 12 -2.13 -29.49 5.41
N LYS A 13 -2.27 -30.79 5.12
CA LYS A 13 -1.46 -31.84 5.75
C LYS A 13 0.01 -31.76 5.35
N SER A 14 0.31 -31.45 4.08
CA SER A 14 1.68 -31.34 3.59
C SER A 14 2.45 -30.13 4.16
N LEU A 15 1.72 -29.10 4.59
CA LEU A 15 2.29 -27.87 5.15
C LEU A 15 2.48 -27.92 6.68
N ASN A 16 2.22 -29.08 7.32
CA ASN A 16 2.28 -29.25 8.79
C ASN A 16 1.37 -28.30 9.60
N ILE A 17 0.39 -27.67 8.94
CA ILE A 17 -0.59 -26.77 9.58
C ILE A 17 -1.70 -27.57 10.29
N SER A 18 -1.85 -28.86 9.96
CA SER A 18 -2.74 -29.78 10.67
C SER A 18 -1.93 -30.72 11.56
N SER A 19 -1.61 -30.25 12.77
CA SER A 19 -1.27 -31.15 13.88
C SER A 19 -2.54 -31.89 14.28
N GLU A 20 -2.56 -33.22 14.14
CA GLU A 20 -3.74 -34.07 14.44
C GLU A 20 -4.15 -34.08 15.93
N GLU A 21 -3.59 -33.21 16.78
CA GLU A 21 -3.75 -33.29 18.23
C GLU A 21 -4.44 -32.11 18.92
N GLN A 22 -4.78 -30.99 18.28
CA GLN A 22 -5.21 -29.83 19.07
C GLN A 22 -6.48 -29.13 18.57
N ALA A 23 -7.41 -29.02 19.53
CA ALA A 23 -8.61 -28.19 19.55
C ALA A 23 -9.74 -28.55 18.56
N GLN A 24 -10.30 -29.76 18.71
CA GLN A 24 -11.72 -29.95 18.41
C GLN A 24 -12.51 -28.88 19.16
N ILE A 25 -13.26 -28.01 18.47
CA ILE A 25 -14.42 -27.32 19.05
C ILE A 25 -15.38 -28.41 19.52
N ARG A 26 -15.16 -28.85 20.76
CA ARG A 26 -16.04 -29.78 21.44
C ARG A 26 -17.19 -28.95 21.94
N LEU A 27 -18.31 -29.01 21.21
CA LEU A 27 -19.58 -29.11 21.93
C LEU A 27 -19.34 -30.14 23.04
N SER A 28 -19.65 -29.76 24.28
CA SER A 28 -19.39 -30.62 25.43
C SER A 28 -19.93 -32.01 25.13
N LYS A 29 -19.28 -33.08 25.60
CA LYS A 29 -19.81 -34.45 25.41
C LYS A 29 -21.29 -34.55 25.83
N ASN A 30 -21.73 -33.66 26.71
CA ASN A 30 -23.11 -33.49 27.13
C ASN A 30 -23.99 -32.85 26.03
N GLU A 31 -23.57 -31.76 25.40
CA GLU A 31 -24.29 -31.08 24.32
C GLU A 31 -24.45 -31.98 23.07
N VAL A 32 -23.42 -32.78 22.73
CA VAL A 32 -23.53 -33.75 21.63
C VAL A 32 -24.51 -34.87 21.97
N LYS A 33 -24.57 -35.30 23.24
CA LYS A 33 -25.57 -36.28 23.70
C LYS A 33 -26.98 -35.69 23.69
N GLU A 34 -27.12 -34.43 24.10
CA GLU A 34 -28.38 -33.70 24.05
C GLU A 34 -28.88 -33.57 22.62
N LEU A 35 -28.03 -33.13 21.68
CA LEU A 35 -28.38 -33.01 20.26
C LEU A 35 -28.72 -34.36 19.61
N LYS A 36 -28.04 -35.44 20.00
CA LYS A 36 -28.41 -36.81 19.58
C LYS A 36 -29.76 -37.24 20.14
N SER A 37 -30.04 -36.94 21.41
CA SER A 37 -31.34 -37.24 22.04
C SER A 37 -32.48 -36.43 21.41
N ILE A 38 -32.22 -35.17 21.05
CA ILE A 38 -33.16 -34.31 20.34
C ILE A 38 -33.41 -34.85 18.93
N LYS A 39 -32.36 -35.28 18.22
CA LYS A 39 -32.50 -35.95 16.92
C LYS A 39 -33.38 -37.21 17.01
N GLU A 40 -33.13 -38.07 17.99
CA GLU A 40 -33.89 -39.30 18.19
C GLU A 40 -35.37 -39.02 18.52
N LYS A 41 -35.63 -38.03 19.39
CA LYS A 41 -36.99 -37.56 19.68
C LYS A 41 -37.70 -37.01 18.45
N LEU A 42 -37.01 -36.21 17.63
CA LEU A 42 -37.60 -35.63 16.42
C LEU A 42 -37.80 -36.65 15.29
N GLN A 43 -36.97 -37.70 15.22
CA GLN A 43 -37.14 -38.80 14.28
C GLN A 43 -38.30 -39.74 14.65
N ASN A 44 -38.57 -39.87 15.96
CA ASN A 44 -39.66 -40.70 16.48
C ASN A 44 -41.03 -40.00 16.46
N LEU A 45 -41.10 -38.70 16.17
CA LEU A 45 -42.37 -38.01 15.94
C LEU A 45 -42.99 -38.47 14.61
N PRO A 46 -44.29 -38.77 14.58
CA PRO A 46 -44.97 -39.14 13.34
C PRO A 46 -44.88 -37.95 12.38
N ARG A 47 -44.31 -38.19 11.18
CA ARG A 47 -44.25 -37.17 10.13
C ARG A 47 -45.65 -36.65 9.84
N LYS A 48 -45.99 -35.46 10.33
CA LYS A 48 -47.21 -34.76 9.93
C LYS A 48 -47.11 -34.53 8.42
N ARG A 49 -48.00 -35.16 7.64
CA ARG A 49 -48.13 -34.87 6.21
C ARG A 49 -48.54 -33.41 6.09
N LYS A 50 -47.61 -32.56 5.64
CA LYS A 50 -47.96 -31.21 5.18
C LYS A 50 -48.81 -31.39 3.92
N THR A 51 -50.11 -31.18 4.06
CA THR A 51 -51.03 -31.15 2.92
C THR A 51 -51.21 -29.69 2.53
N LEU A 52 -51.09 -29.42 1.23
CA LEU A 52 -51.38 -28.12 0.65
C LEU A 52 -52.87 -28.08 0.36
N ASP A 53 -53.59 -27.15 1.02
CA ASP A 53 -54.97 -26.86 0.67
C ASP A 53 -55.06 -25.99 -0.58
N ALA A 54 -56.12 -26.20 -1.37
CA ALA A 54 -56.34 -25.63 -2.71
C ALA A 54 -56.50 -24.09 -2.75
N ASN A 55 -56.40 -23.40 -1.61
CA ASN A 55 -56.50 -21.94 -1.50
C ASN A 55 -55.16 -21.24 -1.22
N PHE A 56 -54.02 -21.94 -1.25
CA PHE A 56 -52.68 -21.37 -1.05
C PHE A 56 -52.48 -20.53 0.23
N ASN A 57 -53.40 -20.58 1.19
CA ASN A 57 -53.24 -19.96 2.50
C ASN A 57 -52.66 -21.00 3.46
N PHE A 58 -51.49 -20.70 4.01
CA PHE A 58 -50.95 -21.43 5.15
C PHE A 58 -51.82 -21.11 6.36
N VAL A 59 -52.58 -22.10 6.85
CA VAL A 59 -53.15 -22.02 8.19
C VAL A 59 -52.01 -22.33 9.14
N ASP A 60 -51.32 -21.28 9.58
CA ASP A 60 -50.43 -21.35 10.74
C ASP A 60 -51.32 -21.48 11.98
N GLU A 61 -51.60 -22.73 12.40
CA GLU A 61 -51.88 -22.97 13.81
C GLU A 61 -50.67 -22.46 14.59
N GLU A 62 -50.90 -21.55 15.55
CA GLU A 62 -49.87 -20.88 16.35
C GLU A 62 -48.74 -21.83 16.78
N PHE A 63 -47.61 -21.77 16.07
CA PHE A 63 -46.43 -22.57 16.38
C PHE A 63 -45.58 -21.83 17.39
N ASP A 64 -45.49 -22.42 18.58
CA ASP A 64 -44.49 -22.13 19.59
C ASP A 64 -43.09 -22.25 18.94
N PHE A 65 -42.35 -21.13 18.88
CA PHE A 65 -41.06 -20.99 18.16
C PHE A 65 -39.89 -21.68 18.90
N GLN A 66 -40.08 -22.92 19.37
CA GLN A 66 -39.05 -23.69 20.08
C GLN A 66 -38.77 -25.10 19.53
N GLU A 67 -39.37 -25.49 18.41
CA GLU A 67 -38.99 -26.74 17.73
C GLU A 67 -37.86 -26.51 16.73
N MET A 68 -36.64 -26.84 17.15
CA MET A 68 -35.44 -26.88 16.32
C MET A 68 -35.66 -27.87 15.16
N ASP A 69 -35.60 -27.40 13.90
CA ASP A 69 -35.85 -28.23 12.72
C ASP A 69 -34.82 -29.37 12.65
N VAL A 70 -35.25 -30.57 12.21
CA VAL A 70 -34.40 -31.77 12.14
C VAL A 70 -33.15 -31.51 11.30
N LYS A 71 -33.30 -30.70 10.24
CA LYS A 71 -32.19 -30.29 9.37
C LYS A 71 -31.19 -29.39 10.08
N GLU A 72 -31.64 -28.55 11.01
CA GLU A 72 -30.77 -27.69 11.80
C GLU A 72 -30.00 -28.49 12.86
N VAL A 73 -30.66 -29.47 13.51
CA VAL A 73 -30.00 -30.41 14.44
C VAL A 73 -28.95 -31.25 13.68
N GLU A 74 -29.27 -31.74 12.49
CA GLU A 74 -28.34 -32.47 11.64
C GLU A 74 -27.19 -31.58 11.14
N PHE A 75 -27.46 -30.32 10.81
CA PHE A 75 -26.43 -29.36 10.44
C PHE A 75 -25.49 -29.07 11.61
N ARG A 76 -26.00 -28.86 12.82
CA ARG A 76 -25.18 -28.64 14.03
C ARG A 76 -24.34 -29.88 14.38
N LEU A 77 -24.92 -31.09 14.27
CA LEU A 77 -24.19 -32.34 14.46
C LEU A 77 -23.11 -32.54 13.39
N ALA A 78 -23.40 -32.22 12.11
CA ALA A 78 -22.42 -32.29 11.03
C ALA A 78 -21.31 -31.24 11.21
N LYS A 79 -21.65 -30.03 11.67
CA LYS A 79 -20.70 -28.96 11.99
C LYS A 79 -19.79 -29.33 13.17
N SER A 80 -20.30 -30.07 14.15
CA SER A 80 -19.49 -30.60 15.27
C SER A 80 -18.53 -31.74 14.89
N GLY A 81 -18.67 -32.33 13.69
CA GLY A 81 -17.72 -33.29 13.13
C GLY A 81 -16.89 -32.75 11.98
N SER A 82 -17.03 -31.46 11.62
CA SER A 82 -16.46 -30.89 10.41
C SER A 82 -15.36 -29.89 10.76
N ILE A 83 -14.12 -30.27 10.43
CA ILE A 83 -13.07 -29.56 9.66
C ILE A 83 -12.82 -28.05 9.91
N LEU A 84 -13.84 -27.26 10.26
CA LEU A 84 -13.70 -25.87 10.69
C LEU A 84 -13.45 -25.72 12.20
N GLY A 85 -13.68 -26.76 13.00
CA GLY A 85 -13.36 -26.72 14.43
C GLY A 85 -11.87 -26.55 14.71
N ASP A 86 -11.01 -27.06 13.84
CA ASP A 86 -9.55 -26.95 13.98
C ASP A 86 -9.01 -25.58 13.51
N LEU A 87 -9.88 -24.63 13.13
CA LEU A 87 -9.49 -23.24 12.79
C LEU A 87 -9.69 -22.26 13.96
N ASP A 88 -10.09 -22.76 15.14
CA ASP A 88 -10.10 -22.00 16.41
C ASP A 88 -8.71 -22.00 17.08
N THR A 89 -7.66 -22.47 16.41
CA THR A 89 -6.30 -22.02 16.73
C THR A 89 -6.27 -20.53 16.45
N GLU A 90 -5.93 -19.72 17.47
CA GLU A 90 -5.58 -18.32 17.29
C GLU A 90 -4.53 -18.23 16.18
N MET A 91 -4.97 -17.97 14.95
CA MET A 91 -4.06 -17.76 13.84
C MET A 91 -3.19 -16.58 14.23
N GLU A 92 -1.87 -16.78 14.20
CA GLU A 92 -0.95 -15.67 14.35
C GLU A 92 -1.32 -14.60 13.32
N LEU A 93 -1.23 -13.34 13.73
CA LEU A 93 -1.65 -12.21 12.90
C LEU A 93 -0.99 -12.25 11.51
N ASP A 94 0.26 -12.69 11.49
CA ASP A 94 1.09 -12.85 10.30
C ASP A 94 0.56 -13.97 9.39
N ASP A 95 0.10 -15.09 9.96
CA ASP A 95 -0.50 -16.18 9.19
C ASP A 95 -1.86 -15.75 8.60
N SER A 96 -2.61 -14.89 9.29
CA SER A 96 -3.84 -14.30 8.77
C SER A 96 -3.60 -13.39 7.57
N ILE A 97 -2.50 -12.61 7.61
CA ILE A 97 -2.08 -11.77 6.48
C ILE A 97 -1.73 -12.64 5.28
N LEU A 98 -0.91 -13.68 5.46
CA LEU A 98 -0.51 -14.59 4.38
C LEU A 98 -1.71 -15.32 3.79
N PHE A 99 -2.63 -15.81 4.63
CA PHE A 99 -3.85 -16.45 4.19
C PHE A 99 -4.73 -15.49 3.38
N SER A 100 -4.93 -14.27 3.88
CA SER A 100 -5.71 -13.23 3.19
C SER A 100 -5.10 -12.88 1.84
N LEU A 101 -3.77 -12.73 1.77
CA LEU A 101 -3.06 -12.49 0.52
C LEU A 101 -3.22 -13.66 -0.47
N GLY A 102 -3.13 -14.91 0.01
CA GLY A 102 -3.38 -16.10 -0.82
C GLY A 102 -4.80 -16.12 -1.40
N VAL A 103 -5.81 -15.74 -0.61
CA VAL A 103 -7.18 -15.59 -1.08
C VAL A 103 -7.29 -14.46 -2.11
N ALA A 104 -6.63 -13.32 -1.88
CA ALA A 104 -6.62 -12.20 -2.83
C ALA A 104 -5.99 -12.57 -4.18
N LEU A 105 -4.89 -13.32 -4.16
CA LEU A 105 -4.22 -13.83 -5.36
C LEU A 105 -5.12 -14.82 -6.12
N GLY A 106 -5.82 -15.71 -5.40
CA GLY A 106 -6.71 -16.70 -6.02
C GLY A 106 -7.99 -16.11 -6.62
N LEU A 107 -8.48 -14.99 -6.08
CA LEU A 107 -9.72 -14.34 -6.51
C LEU A 107 -9.47 -13.09 -7.39
N TYR A 108 -8.22 -12.70 -7.62
CA TYR A 108 -7.88 -11.60 -8.51
C TYR A 108 -8.50 -11.81 -9.91
N PRO A 109 -9.19 -10.83 -10.51
CA PRO A 109 -9.29 -9.40 -10.15
C PRO A 109 -10.58 -8.99 -9.40
N GLN A 110 -11.21 -9.89 -8.63
CA GLN A 110 -12.50 -9.66 -7.95
C GLN A 110 -12.36 -8.79 -6.69
N PHE A 111 -12.19 -7.49 -6.92
CA PHE A 111 -11.97 -6.48 -5.91
C PHE A 111 -13.10 -5.47 -5.82
N ALA A 112 -13.48 -5.11 -4.60
CA ALA A 112 -14.50 -4.12 -4.29
C ALA A 112 -13.97 -3.11 -3.26
N ILE A 113 -14.16 -1.81 -3.54
CA ILE A 113 -13.72 -0.71 -2.68
C ILE A 113 -14.93 -0.05 -2.01
N PRO A 114 -14.85 0.30 -0.72
CA PRO A 114 -15.89 1.07 -0.06
C PRO A 114 -16.03 2.48 -0.66
N ASP A 115 -17.27 2.93 -0.83
CA ASP A 115 -17.55 4.31 -1.27
C ASP A 115 -17.07 5.34 -0.23
N GLU A 116 -16.55 6.49 -0.70
CA GLU A 116 -16.01 7.56 0.16
C GLU A 116 -17.08 8.13 1.11
N ALA A 117 -18.35 8.08 0.70
CA ALA A 117 -19.49 8.58 1.48
C ALA A 117 -19.99 7.58 2.54
N ASN A 118 -19.47 6.35 2.59
CA ASN A 118 -19.92 5.33 3.55
C ASN A 118 -19.81 5.74 5.04
N PRO A 119 -18.80 6.49 5.50
CA PRO A 119 -18.73 6.94 6.90
C PRO A 119 -19.93 7.78 7.33
N HIS A 120 -20.60 8.47 6.40
CA HIS A 120 -21.76 9.33 6.66
C HIS A 120 -23.10 8.63 6.44
N ARG A 121 -23.10 7.38 5.94
CA ARG A 121 -24.31 6.63 5.63
C ARG A 121 -24.70 5.70 6.78
N LYS A 122 -25.97 5.27 6.75
CA LYS A 122 -26.48 4.23 7.67
C LYS A 122 -25.82 2.89 7.35
N ASP A 123 -25.72 2.04 8.36
CA ASP A 123 -25.05 0.73 8.28
C ASP A 123 -25.68 -0.21 7.25
N SER A 124 -26.99 -0.12 7.04
CA SER A 124 -27.71 -0.88 6.03
C SER A 124 -27.52 -0.37 4.59
N GLU A 125 -26.89 0.79 4.40
CA GLU A 125 -26.76 1.51 3.13
C GLU A 125 -25.28 1.74 2.75
N GLN A 126 -24.39 0.83 3.15
CA GLN A 126 -23.01 0.86 2.70
C GLN A 126 -22.91 0.37 1.25
N PHE A 127 -22.22 1.16 0.43
CA PHE A 127 -22.04 0.89 -1.00
C PHE A 127 -20.58 0.61 -1.33
N PHE A 128 -20.39 -0.25 -2.33
CA PHE A 128 -19.09 -0.69 -2.78
C PHE A 128 -18.99 -0.59 -4.30
N HIS A 129 -17.78 -0.35 -4.79
CA HIS A 129 -17.50 -0.20 -6.21
C HIS A 129 -16.51 -1.27 -6.67
N THR A 130 -16.85 -1.94 -7.75
CA THR A 130 -15.96 -2.87 -8.48
C THR A 130 -15.56 -2.23 -9.80
N LYS A 131 -14.63 -2.88 -10.52
CA LYS A 131 -14.20 -2.43 -11.86
C LYS A 131 -15.36 -2.25 -12.83
N ASP A 132 -16.30 -3.21 -12.83
CA ASP A 132 -17.39 -3.30 -13.81
C ASP A 132 -18.72 -2.72 -13.29
N LYS A 133 -19.00 -2.85 -11.98
CA LYS A 133 -20.26 -2.44 -11.36
C LYS A 133 -20.02 -1.56 -10.13
N GLN A 134 -20.73 -0.45 -10.08
CA GLN A 134 -20.70 0.52 -8.98
C GLN A 134 -21.96 0.38 -8.12
N TYR A 135 -21.92 0.95 -6.91
CA TYR A 135 -23.05 1.01 -5.99
C TYR A 135 -23.61 -0.38 -5.61
N LEU A 136 -22.71 -1.31 -5.34
CA LEU A 136 -23.02 -2.65 -4.84
C LEU A 136 -23.28 -2.62 -3.34
N SER A 137 -24.28 -3.36 -2.88
CA SER A 137 -24.55 -3.52 -1.44
C SER A 137 -24.04 -4.87 -0.94
N MET A 138 -23.78 -4.99 0.36
CA MET A 138 -23.49 -6.30 0.97
C MET A 138 -24.76 -7.15 1.03
N HIS A 139 -24.64 -8.45 0.73
CA HIS A 139 -25.78 -9.35 0.90
C HIS A 139 -26.18 -9.46 2.37
N PRO A 140 -27.48 -9.35 2.73
CA PRO A 140 -27.92 -9.32 4.14
C PRO A 140 -27.60 -10.60 4.91
N ASN A 141 -27.55 -11.75 4.25
CA ASN A 141 -27.16 -13.02 4.88
C ASN A 141 -25.63 -13.23 4.92
N SER A 142 -24.83 -12.28 4.43
CA SER A 142 -23.37 -12.35 4.54
C SER A 142 -22.94 -11.97 5.95
N PHE A 143 -21.84 -12.55 6.44
CA PHE A 143 -21.31 -12.25 7.78
C PHE A 143 -21.07 -10.75 8.00
N LEU A 144 -20.51 -10.07 7.00
CA LEU A 144 -20.28 -8.62 7.01
C LEU A 144 -21.57 -7.80 6.82
N GLY A 145 -22.62 -8.40 6.23
CA GLY A 145 -23.93 -7.78 6.13
C GLY A 145 -24.69 -7.80 7.46
N GLN A 146 -24.52 -8.86 8.25
CA GLN A 146 -25.09 -8.97 9.60
C GLN A 146 -24.31 -8.17 10.65
N ASN A 147 -23.01 -8.00 10.44
CA ASN A 147 -22.11 -7.30 11.37
C ASN A 147 -21.44 -6.09 10.69
N PRO A 148 -22.18 -5.00 10.42
CA PRO A 148 -21.63 -3.82 9.75
C PRO A 148 -20.57 -3.09 10.59
N ASP A 149 -20.56 -3.25 11.92
CA ASP A 149 -19.57 -2.65 12.80
C ASP A 149 -18.14 -3.15 12.50
N ARG A 150 -18.00 -4.41 12.06
CA ARG A 150 -16.72 -5.01 11.68
C ARG A 150 -16.08 -4.32 10.47
N LEU A 151 -16.85 -3.60 9.66
CA LEU A 151 -16.34 -2.82 8.54
C LEU A 151 -15.68 -1.51 8.99
N ARG A 152 -16.05 -1.00 10.19
CA ARG A 152 -15.46 0.21 10.79
C ARG A 152 -14.25 -0.06 11.66
N GLU A 153 -14.04 -1.30 12.09
CA GLU A 153 -12.86 -1.69 12.88
C GLU A 153 -11.58 -1.40 12.08
N LYS A 154 -10.50 -0.98 12.74
CA LYS A 154 -9.21 -0.86 12.05
C LYS A 154 -8.71 -2.25 11.67
N LEU A 155 -8.05 -2.37 10.51
CA LEU A 155 -7.30 -3.60 10.24
C LEU A 155 -6.09 -3.66 11.19
N PRO A 156 -5.58 -4.87 11.44
CA PRO A 156 -4.33 -5.03 12.17
C PRO A 156 -3.15 -4.26 11.56
N CYS A 157 -3.14 -4.08 10.24
CA CYS A 157 -2.15 -3.32 9.47
C CYS A 157 -2.32 -1.78 9.57
N GLY A 158 -2.80 -1.28 10.71
CA GLY A 158 -2.81 0.16 11.03
C GLY A 158 -3.79 1.04 10.25
N ARG A 159 -3.32 2.20 9.78
CA ARG A 159 -4.15 3.27 9.16
C ARG A 159 -4.38 3.10 7.66
N GLN A 160 -3.83 2.05 7.07
CA GLN A 160 -3.92 1.83 5.63
C GLN A 160 -5.37 1.69 5.15
N PRO A 161 -5.66 2.11 3.90
CA PRO A 161 -6.96 1.87 3.29
C PRO A 161 -7.18 0.36 3.10
N TRP A 162 -8.43 -0.05 3.21
CA TRP A 162 -8.85 -1.43 3.07
C TRP A 162 -9.79 -1.62 1.90
N MET A 163 -9.91 -2.87 1.46
CA MET A 163 -10.78 -3.28 0.37
C MET A 163 -11.41 -4.64 0.68
N LEU A 164 -12.43 -5.01 -0.09
CA LEU A 164 -13.05 -6.32 -0.06
C LEU A 164 -12.61 -7.14 -1.26
N VAL A 165 -12.30 -8.41 -1.01
CA VAL A 165 -12.26 -9.44 -2.04
C VAL A 165 -13.56 -10.22 -1.95
N TYR A 166 -14.23 -10.41 -3.09
CA TYR A 166 -15.51 -11.11 -3.15
C TYR A 166 -15.41 -12.32 -4.06
N VAL A 167 -16.25 -13.32 -3.83
CA VAL A 167 -16.28 -14.54 -4.66
C VAL A 167 -17.28 -14.42 -5.80
N GLY A 168 -18.40 -13.73 -5.56
CA GLY A 168 -19.47 -13.61 -6.54
C GLY A 168 -20.34 -12.38 -6.37
N LEU A 169 -21.07 -12.08 -7.43
CA LEU A 169 -22.08 -11.02 -7.47
C LEU A 169 -23.44 -11.66 -7.68
N LEU A 170 -24.43 -11.22 -6.89
CA LEU A 170 -25.81 -11.64 -7.03
C LEU A 170 -26.66 -10.47 -7.49
N GLU A 171 -27.24 -10.57 -8.69
CA GLU A 171 -28.15 -9.57 -9.20
C GLU A 171 -29.59 -9.99 -8.96
N THR A 172 -30.29 -9.19 -8.17
CA THR A 172 -31.75 -9.30 -7.98
C THR A 172 -32.38 -7.98 -8.43
N ILE A 173 -33.01 -7.24 -7.52
CA ILE A 173 -33.45 -5.86 -7.72
C ILE A 173 -32.29 -4.89 -7.47
N LYS A 174 -31.41 -5.24 -6.52
CA LYS A 174 -30.15 -4.56 -6.24
C LYS A 174 -29.00 -5.55 -6.40
N PRO A 175 -27.82 -5.12 -6.87
CA PRO A 175 -26.68 -6.01 -7.02
C PRO A 175 -25.95 -6.14 -5.68
N TYR A 176 -25.73 -7.39 -5.26
CA TYR A 176 -25.14 -7.74 -3.97
C TYR A 176 -23.79 -8.43 -4.10
N LEU A 177 -22.87 -8.08 -3.19
CA LEU A 177 -21.61 -8.78 -3.00
C LEU A 177 -21.81 -10.03 -2.13
N LEU A 178 -21.30 -11.17 -2.60
CA LEU A 178 -21.35 -12.45 -1.89
C LEU A 178 -19.96 -12.87 -1.41
N ASN A 179 -19.93 -13.44 -0.19
CA ASN A 179 -18.75 -14.02 0.44
C ASN A 179 -17.52 -13.11 0.36
N CYS A 180 -17.51 -12.07 1.18
CA CYS A 180 -16.47 -11.06 1.14
C CYS A 180 -15.51 -11.18 2.32
N THR A 181 -14.23 -11.00 2.03
CA THR A 181 -13.16 -10.91 3.04
C THR A 181 -12.50 -9.55 2.93
N ARG A 182 -12.21 -8.95 4.09
CA ARG A 182 -11.54 -7.64 4.17
C ARG A 182 -10.03 -7.80 4.15
N ILE A 183 -9.35 -7.01 3.34
CA ILE A 183 -7.90 -7.11 3.13
C ILE A 183 -7.30 -5.69 3.06
N ALA A 184 -6.03 -5.55 3.48
CA ALA A 184 -5.26 -4.32 3.30
C ALA A 184 -5.08 -4.04 1.79
N ALA A 185 -5.50 -2.87 1.33
CA ALA A 185 -5.63 -2.61 -0.09
C ALA A 185 -4.28 -2.39 -0.77
N ILE A 186 -3.46 -1.51 -0.22
CA ILE A 186 -2.19 -1.10 -0.84
C ILE A 186 -1.23 -2.26 -1.08
N PRO A 187 -0.83 -3.05 -0.05
CA PRO A 187 0.11 -4.13 -0.27
C PRO A 187 -0.43 -5.18 -1.24
N THR A 188 -1.73 -5.49 -1.15
CA THR A 188 -2.40 -6.44 -2.05
C THR A 188 -2.40 -5.95 -3.50
N LEU A 189 -2.76 -4.68 -3.75
CA LEU A 189 -2.76 -4.10 -5.09
C LEU A 189 -1.34 -4.07 -5.66
N LEU A 190 -0.35 -3.64 -4.89
CA LEU A 190 1.04 -3.57 -5.32
C LEU A 190 1.67 -4.94 -5.61
N LEU A 191 1.15 -6.04 -5.05
CA LEU A 191 1.62 -7.39 -5.33
C LEU A 191 0.85 -8.10 -6.46
N THR A 192 -0.41 -7.75 -6.69
CA THR A 192 -1.29 -8.49 -7.63
C THR A 192 -1.56 -7.79 -8.95
N SER A 193 -1.70 -6.45 -8.95
CA SER A 193 -2.24 -5.69 -10.09
C SER A 193 -1.17 -5.21 -11.07
N HIS A 194 -1.60 -4.74 -12.24
CA HIS A 194 -0.77 -3.95 -13.15
C HIS A 194 -0.73 -2.49 -12.68
N LEU A 195 0.47 -1.94 -12.56
CA LEU A 195 0.74 -0.62 -11.98
C LEU A 195 1.15 0.38 -13.06
N ASP A 196 0.53 1.54 -13.02
CA ASP A 196 0.86 2.70 -13.85
C ASP A 196 1.33 3.82 -12.89
N THR A 197 2.50 4.43 -13.10
CA THR A 197 3.03 5.46 -12.19
C THR A 197 3.22 6.82 -12.88
N ASP A 198 3.25 7.87 -12.06
CA ASP A 198 3.76 9.19 -12.43
C ASP A 198 5.30 9.24 -12.36
N SER A 199 5.88 10.39 -12.76
CA SER A 199 7.34 10.61 -12.73
C SER A 199 7.94 10.73 -11.31
N ARG A 200 7.11 10.91 -10.27
CA ARG A 200 7.60 10.94 -8.87
C ARG A 200 7.18 9.71 -8.08
N CYS A 201 6.47 8.77 -8.71
CA CYS A 201 5.80 7.65 -8.05
C CYS A 201 4.88 8.09 -6.88
N SER A 202 4.43 9.35 -6.87
CA SER A 202 3.48 9.87 -5.86
C SER A 202 2.05 9.39 -6.12
N ARG A 203 1.74 9.03 -7.37
CA ARG A 203 0.44 8.59 -7.83
C ARG A 203 0.61 7.28 -8.59
N ILE A 204 -0.02 6.23 -8.08
CA ILE A 204 0.03 4.90 -8.68
C ILE A 204 -1.39 4.47 -9.03
N VAL A 205 -1.60 4.04 -10.27
CA VAL A 205 -2.90 3.52 -10.74
C VAL A 205 -2.81 2.01 -10.93
N ALA A 206 -3.67 1.28 -10.24
CA ALA A 206 -3.82 -0.18 -10.31
C ALA A 206 -4.93 -0.56 -11.30
N ASP A 207 -4.61 -1.42 -12.25
CA ASP A 207 -5.49 -1.99 -13.30
C ASP A 207 -6.32 -0.98 -14.10
N GLY A 208 -5.91 0.29 -14.10
CA GLY A 208 -6.57 1.40 -14.79
C GLY A 208 -7.86 1.90 -14.14
N TRP A 209 -8.21 1.46 -12.92
CA TRP A 209 -9.45 1.89 -12.25
C TRP A 209 -9.29 2.28 -10.78
N LEU A 210 -8.17 1.94 -10.15
CA LEU A 210 -7.86 2.28 -8.77
C LEU A 210 -6.71 3.25 -8.70
N GLU A 211 -6.88 4.38 -8.02
CA GLU A 211 -5.84 5.38 -7.82
C GLU A 211 -5.37 5.36 -6.37
N ILE A 212 -4.07 5.25 -6.19
CA ILE A 212 -3.37 5.37 -4.91
C ILE A 212 -2.59 6.67 -4.94
N ASN A 213 -2.91 7.61 -4.06
CA ASN A 213 -2.15 8.84 -3.89
C ASN A 213 -1.38 8.78 -2.57
N PHE A 214 -0.06 8.94 -2.65
CA PHE A 214 0.84 8.98 -1.51
C PHE A 214 1.16 10.41 -1.12
N THR A 215 1.25 10.66 0.19
CA THR A 215 1.64 11.98 0.70
C THR A 215 3.12 12.26 0.44
N ASN A 216 3.96 11.23 0.59
CA ASN A 216 5.41 11.30 0.41
C ASN A 216 5.85 10.43 -0.77
N SER A 217 6.59 11.03 -1.71
CA SER A 217 7.13 10.31 -2.89
C SER A 217 8.29 9.37 -2.54
N SER A 218 9.05 9.65 -1.48
CA SER A 218 10.15 8.77 -1.05
C SER A 218 9.62 7.44 -0.50
N ASP A 219 8.56 7.50 0.31
CA ASP A 219 7.95 6.31 0.92
C ASP A 219 7.27 5.45 -0.14
N SER A 220 6.64 6.08 -1.13
CA SER A 220 6.00 5.37 -2.24
C SER A 220 7.01 4.66 -3.14
N LEU A 221 8.15 5.28 -3.43
CA LEU A 221 9.27 4.63 -4.13
C LEU A 221 9.80 3.43 -3.34
N GLY A 222 10.07 3.60 -2.04
CA GLY A 222 10.53 2.50 -1.19
C GLY A 222 9.53 1.33 -1.14
N LEU A 223 8.24 1.63 -1.08
CA LEU A 223 7.17 0.63 -1.12
C LEU A 223 7.09 -0.08 -2.48
N LEU A 224 7.20 0.66 -3.58
CA LEU A 224 7.21 0.11 -4.93
C LEU A 224 8.42 -0.81 -5.15
N CYS A 225 9.62 -0.37 -4.75
CA CYS A 225 10.82 -1.20 -4.80
C CYS A 225 10.66 -2.48 -3.96
N SER A 226 10.08 -2.37 -2.77
CA SER A 226 9.83 -3.53 -1.92
C SER A 226 8.83 -4.50 -2.55
N ALA A 227 7.76 -4.00 -3.19
CA ALA A 227 6.81 -4.82 -3.91
C ALA A 227 7.45 -5.56 -5.10
N ILE A 228 8.31 -4.87 -5.86
CA ILE A 228 9.06 -5.46 -6.98
C ILE A 228 9.99 -6.56 -6.45
N SER A 229 10.72 -6.30 -5.37
CA SER A 229 11.61 -7.28 -4.73
C SER A 229 10.85 -8.53 -4.29
N ILE A 230 9.69 -8.37 -3.64
CA ILE A 230 8.82 -9.50 -3.23
C ILE A 230 8.33 -10.29 -4.45
N ARG A 231 7.87 -9.61 -5.52
CA ARG A 231 7.46 -10.27 -6.76
C ARG A 231 8.61 -11.05 -7.40
N ASN A 232 9.81 -10.49 -7.42
CA ASN A 232 11.01 -11.15 -7.94
C ASN A 232 11.38 -12.38 -7.10
N SER A 233 11.40 -12.27 -5.78
CA SER A 233 11.62 -13.42 -4.88
C SER A 233 10.56 -14.51 -5.04
N PHE A 234 9.30 -14.15 -5.34
CA PHE A 234 8.27 -15.11 -5.67
C PHE A 234 8.55 -15.85 -6.99
N TYR A 235 9.02 -15.15 -8.03
CA TYR A 235 9.43 -15.79 -9.28
C TYR A 235 10.64 -16.71 -9.10
N GLU A 236 11.64 -16.30 -8.32
CA GLU A 236 12.81 -17.14 -7.98
C GLU A 236 12.38 -18.40 -7.24
N LEU A 237 11.45 -18.28 -6.28
CA LEU A 237 10.85 -19.43 -5.61
C LEU A 237 10.13 -20.35 -6.59
N LEU A 238 9.29 -19.80 -7.48
CA LEU A 238 8.57 -20.58 -8.47
C LEU A 238 9.53 -21.32 -9.41
N GLU A 239 10.56 -20.65 -9.92
CA GLU A 239 11.58 -21.25 -10.77
C GLU A 239 12.28 -22.41 -10.06
N PHE A 240 12.63 -22.23 -8.78
CA PHE A 240 13.17 -23.29 -7.94
C PHE A 240 12.20 -24.49 -7.82
N TYR A 241 10.91 -24.25 -7.60
CA TYR A 241 9.90 -25.33 -7.53
C TYR A 241 9.70 -26.08 -8.86
N PHE A 242 9.88 -25.40 -10.00
CA PHE A 242 9.76 -26.03 -11.32
C PHE A 242 11.06 -26.72 -11.76
N SER A 243 12.21 -26.31 -11.24
CA SER A 243 13.48 -26.99 -11.47
C SER A 243 13.51 -28.34 -10.73
N GLN A 244 13.50 -29.46 -11.46
CA GLN A 244 13.32 -30.81 -10.91
C GLN A 244 14.51 -31.38 -10.10
N ASN A 245 15.39 -30.56 -9.53
CA ASN A 245 16.56 -31.02 -8.77
C ASN A 245 16.20 -31.16 -7.27
N ALA A 246 15.42 -32.19 -6.95
CA ALA A 246 14.63 -32.27 -5.71
C ALA A 246 15.39 -32.67 -4.42
N GLU A 247 16.68 -33.02 -4.45
CA GLU A 247 17.32 -33.71 -3.31
C GLU A 247 18.44 -32.94 -2.59
N LEU A 248 19.03 -31.88 -3.18
CA LEU A 248 20.20 -31.22 -2.59
C LEU A 248 19.94 -29.83 -1.96
N ASP A 249 18.77 -29.22 -2.19
CA ASP A 249 18.53 -27.81 -1.86
C ASP A 249 17.37 -27.57 -0.86
N GLN A 250 16.98 -28.57 -0.07
CA GLN A 250 15.85 -28.43 0.88
C GLN A 250 16.11 -27.37 1.97
N GLU A 251 17.34 -27.25 2.47
CA GLU A 251 17.70 -26.23 3.46
C GLU A 251 17.64 -24.82 2.83
N GLN A 252 18.26 -24.63 1.66
CA GLN A 252 18.23 -23.36 0.93
C GLN A 252 16.79 -22.94 0.56
N LYS A 253 15.95 -23.91 0.19
CA LYS A 253 14.52 -23.70 -0.05
C LYS A 253 13.80 -23.18 1.19
N MET A 254 14.04 -23.81 2.34
CA MET A 254 13.40 -23.40 3.59
C MET A 254 13.85 -22.00 4.01
N ASP A 255 15.14 -21.68 3.83
CA ASP A 255 15.67 -20.34 4.10
C ASP A 255 15.04 -19.28 3.19
N LEU A 256 14.92 -19.56 1.88
CA LEU A 256 14.29 -18.65 0.92
C LEU A 256 12.79 -18.45 1.22
N LEU A 257 12.08 -19.50 1.64
CA LEU A 257 10.68 -19.42 2.06
C LEU A 257 10.51 -18.59 3.34
N LEU A 258 11.39 -18.75 4.32
CA LEU A 258 11.37 -17.96 5.55
C LEU A 258 11.68 -16.49 5.27
N GLN A 259 12.62 -16.20 4.38
CA GLN A 259 12.92 -14.85 3.92
C GLN A 259 11.72 -14.22 3.21
N PHE A 260 11.10 -14.95 2.27
CA PHE A 260 9.92 -14.49 1.55
C PHE A 260 8.73 -14.21 2.48
N ARG A 261 8.47 -15.11 3.44
CA ARG A 261 7.46 -14.91 4.49
C ARG A 261 7.70 -13.62 5.26
N ARG A 262 8.93 -13.40 5.73
CA ARG A 262 9.30 -12.17 6.48
C ARG A 262 9.09 -10.92 5.62
N GLN A 263 9.54 -10.94 4.37
CA GLN A 263 9.36 -9.80 3.47
C GLN A 263 7.89 -9.42 3.27
N ILE A 264 6.98 -10.40 3.12
CA ILE A 264 5.54 -10.12 3.00
C ILE A 264 5.00 -9.53 4.30
N VAL A 265 5.29 -10.16 5.44
CA VAL A 265 4.78 -9.72 6.74
C VAL A 265 5.24 -8.29 7.04
N ASP A 266 6.55 -8.01 6.88
CA ASP A 266 7.12 -6.68 7.05
C ASP A 266 6.48 -5.67 6.10
N PHE A 267 6.18 -6.06 4.86
CA PHE A 267 5.55 -5.21 3.87
C PHE A 267 4.11 -4.84 4.24
N PHE A 268 3.34 -5.76 4.82
CA PHE A 268 1.98 -5.49 5.30
C PHE A 268 1.94 -4.66 6.58
N HIS A 269 2.98 -4.73 7.42
CA HIS A 269 3.09 -3.92 8.65
C HIS A 269 3.61 -2.50 8.45
N ARG A 270 4.06 -2.13 7.24
CA ARG A 270 4.51 -0.76 6.95
C ARG A 270 3.36 0.24 6.91
N ASP A 271 3.21 1.04 7.96
CA ASP A 271 2.24 2.13 7.97
C ASP A 271 2.66 3.30 7.07
N ILE A 272 1.84 3.61 6.06
CA ILE A 272 2.09 4.72 5.12
C ILE A 272 0.79 5.50 4.92
N ASP A 273 0.90 6.83 5.01
CA ASP A 273 -0.22 7.75 4.77
C ASP A 273 -0.51 7.85 3.27
N CYS A 274 -1.55 7.13 2.86
CA CYS A 274 -2.00 7.04 1.49
C CYS A 274 -3.53 7.10 1.41
N THR A 275 -4.03 7.57 0.27
CA THR A 275 -5.45 7.60 -0.03
C THR A 275 -5.73 6.69 -1.23
N LEU A 276 -6.85 5.97 -1.17
CA LEU A 276 -7.29 5.07 -2.21
C LEU A 276 -8.60 5.58 -2.79
N LYS A 277 -8.63 5.81 -4.10
CA LYS A 277 -9.75 6.40 -4.80
C LYS A 277 -10.20 5.55 -5.99
N TYR A 278 -11.52 5.46 -6.17
CA TYR A 278 -12.10 4.88 -7.37
C TYR A 278 -12.05 5.87 -8.54
N ILE A 279 -11.53 5.41 -9.69
CA ILE A 279 -11.44 6.25 -10.87
C ILE A 279 -12.65 6.08 -11.78
N VAL A 280 -13.38 7.18 -11.97
CA VAL A 280 -14.55 7.26 -12.85
C VAL A 280 -14.13 7.11 -14.31
N ASN A 281 -14.98 6.48 -15.12
CA ASN A 281 -14.71 6.20 -16.54
C ASN A 281 -14.34 7.45 -17.37
N ALA A 282 -14.87 8.63 -17.03
CA ALA A 282 -14.53 9.88 -17.70
C ALA A 282 -13.04 10.25 -17.51
N ASP A 283 -12.55 10.12 -16.28
CA ASP A 283 -11.16 10.45 -15.95
C ASP A 283 -10.17 9.48 -16.61
N ARG A 284 -10.57 8.23 -16.86
CA ARG A 284 -9.72 7.19 -17.51
C ARG A 284 -9.12 7.62 -18.84
N GLN A 285 -9.79 8.48 -19.60
CA GLN A 285 -9.31 8.92 -20.90
C GLN A 285 -8.29 10.07 -20.82
N LEU A 286 -8.32 10.83 -19.72
CA LEU A 286 -7.53 12.05 -19.53
C LEU A 286 -6.30 11.83 -18.63
N MET A 287 -6.16 10.66 -18.01
CA MET A 287 -5.07 10.42 -17.05
C MET A 287 -3.69 10.19 -17.65
N TYR A 288 -3.63 9.75 -18.91
CA TYR A 288 -2.39 9.29 -19.52
C TYR A 288 -1.75 10.38 -20.38
N ARG A 289 -0.43 10.53 -20.26
CA ARG A 289 0.37 11.54 -20.99
C ARG A 289 0.36 11.28 -22.51
N LYS A 290 0.24 10.01 -22.94
CA LYS A 290 0.30 9.55 -24.35
C LYS A 290 1.59 9.91 -25.11
N GLN A 291 2.54 10.58 -24.46
CA GLN A 291 3.88 10.87 -24.97
C GLN A 291 4.86 9.80 -24.49
N ALA A 292 5.88 9.50 -25.31
CA ALA A 292 6.97 8.62 -24.89
C ALA A 292 7.71 9.24 -23.69
N GLY A 293 8.04 8.41 -22.70
CA GLY A 293 8.84 8.84 -21.55
C GLY A 293 10.33 8.76 -21.86
N ASP A 294 11.13 9.60 -21.19
CA ASP A 294 12.58 9.59 -21.30
C ASP A 294 13.23 8.75 -20.19
N ILE A 295 14.17 7.89 -20.57
CA ILE A 295 14.82 6.91 -19.66
C ILE A 295 15.64 7.64 -18.58
N SER A 296 16.12 8.86 -18.85
CA SER A 296 16.86 9.68 -17.89
C SER A 296 16.02 10.17 -16.70
N GLU A 297 14.69 10.10 -16.76
CA GLU A 297 13.80 10.53 -15.69
C GLU A 297 13.52 9.43 -14.65
N ILE A 298 14.07 8.22 -14.81
CA ILE A 298 13.79 7.07 -13.96
C ILE A 298 14.71 7.10 -12.73
N PRO A 299 14.18 6.98 -11.49
CA PRO A 299 14.99 6.89 -10.28
C PRO A 299 15.96 5.70 -10.32
N ALA A 300 17.22 5.93 -9.94
CA ALA A 300 18.26 4.89 -9.93
C ALA A 300 17.88 3.68 -9.06
N ASP A 301 17.26 3.91 -7.90
CA ASP A 301 16.82 2.86 -6.97
C ASP A 301 15.83 1.88 -7.63
N LEU A 302 14.96 2.41 -8.50
CA LEU A 302 13.97 1.62 -9.22
C LEU A 302 14.65 0.74 -10.28
N LEU A 303 15.62 1.30 -11.01
CA LEU A 303 16.39 0.58 -12.03
C LEU A 303 17.20 -0.58 -11.43
N VAL A 304 17.84 -0.36 -10.27
CA VAL A 304 18.57 -1.41 -9.55
C VAL A 304 17.64 -2.53 -9.11
N THR A 305 16.48 -2.18 -8.54
CA THR A 305 15.54 -3.18 -7.98
C THR A 305 14.88 -4.03 -9.08
N ILE A 306 14.62 -3.44 -10.24
CA ILE A 306 14.01 -4.13 -11.39
C ILE A 306 15.01 -5.07 -12.08
N ARG A 307 16.30 -5.06 -11.68
CA ARG A 307 17.40 -5.73 -12.40
C ARG A 307 17.36 -5.33 -13.88
N TYR A 308 17.32 -4.02 -14.11
CA TYR A 308 17.11 -3.46 -15.44
C TYR A 308 18.12 -4.00 -16.46
N GLU A 309 17.65 -4.86 -17.37
CA GLU A 309 18.37 -5.25 -18.57
C GLU A 309 17.84 -4.40 -19.73
N SER A 310 18.75 -3.73 -20.44
CA SER A 310 18.41 -2.70 -21.44
C SER A 310 17.58 -3.19 -22.64
N GLU A 311 17.39 -4.49 -22.81
CA GLU A 311 16.82 -5.10 -24.02
C GLU A 311 15.28 -5.22 -24.01
N GLU A 312 14.61 -5.05 -22.87
CA GLU A 312 13.15 -5.30 -22.76
C GLU A 312 12.26 -4.06 -22.69
N THR A 313 12.85 -2.85 -22.62
CA THR A 313 12.03 -1.63 -22.49
C THR A 313 11.37 -1.24 -23.80
N LYS A 314 10.05 -1.35 -23.83
CA LYS A 314 9.22 -0.82 -24.91
C LYS A 314 8.49 0.41 -24.40
N ALA A 315 8.64 1.52 -25.11
CA ALA A 315 7.77 2.67 -24.91
C ALA A 315 6.32 2.23 -25.17
N ASP A 316 5.43 2.45 -24.19
CA ASP A 316 4.03 2.10 -24.38
C ASP A 316 3.38 3.14 -25.29
N THR A 317 3.06 2.73 -26.52
CA THR A 317 2.44 3.61 -27.52
C THR A 317 1.00 4.00 -27.17
N ARG A 318 0.34 3.26 -26.27
CA ARG A 318 -1.07 3.49 -25.89
C ARG A 318 -1.21 4.40 -24.69
N LYS A 319 -0.40 4.18 -23.65
CA LYS A 319 -0.43 4.97 -22.40
C LYS A 319 0.61 6.09 -22.37
N GLY A 320 1.66 5.98 -23.18
CA GLY A 320 2.88 6.79 -23.02
C GLY A 320 3.77 6.24 -21.89
N GLY A 321 4.87 6.91 -21.62
CA GLY A 321 5.85 6.47 -20.62
C GLY A 321 6.71 5.28 -21.06
N ILE A 322 7.30 4.60 -20.08
CA ILE A 322 8.28 3.50 -20.29
C ILE A 322 7.77 2.26 -19.58
N SER A 323 7.61 1.15 -20.31
CA SER A 323 7.32 -0.14 -19.69
C SER A 323 8.61 -0.69 -19.09
N LEU A 324 8.66 -0.79 -17.76
CA LEU A 324 9.84 -1.27 -17.03
C LEU A 324 9.78 -2.78 -16.80
N THR A 325 8.61 -3.29 -16.43
CA THR A 325 8.32 -4.72 -16.31
C THR A 325 6.98 -4.99 -17.01
N PRO A 326 6.59 -6.26 -17.23
CA PRO A 326 5.29 -6.59 -17.83
C PRO A 326 4.08 -6.07 -17.03
N TYR A 327 4.30 -5.64 -15.79
CA TYR A 327 3.26 -5.17 -14.87
C TYR A 327 3.48 -3.74 -14.37
N ILE A 328 4.55 -3.04 -14.77
CA ILE A 328 4.81 -1.64 -14.37
C ILE A 328 5.08 -0.78 -15.59
N THR A 329 4.27 0.27 -15.76
CA THR A 329 4.53 1.35 -16.72
C THR A 329 4.85 2.65 -15.99
N TYR A 330 6.11 3.09 -16.11
CA TYR A 330 6.62 4.28 -15.44
C TYR A 330 6.36 5.56 -16.24
N GLY A 331 6.02 6.64 -15.52
CA GLY A 331 5.90 7.99 -16.09
C GLY A 331 4.75 8.16 -17.09
N CYS A 332 3.79 7.24 -17.12
CA CYS A 332 2.67 7.27 -18.05
C CYS A 332 1.52 8.19 -17.57
N LEU A 333 1.45 8.47 -16.27
CA LEU A 333 0.42 9.34 -15.70
C LEU A 333 0.78 10.82 -15.81
N ILE A 334 -0.26 11.65 -16.02
CA ILE A 334 -0.16 13.10 -15.89
C ILE A 334 0.01 13.45 -14.41
N ASP A 335 1.03 14.25 -14.11
CA ASP A 335 1.35 14.70 -12.78
C ASP A 335 0.51 15.95 -12.46
N LYS A 336 -0.62 15.75 -11.78
CA LYS A 336 -1.51 16.85 -11.35
C LYS A 336 -0.82 17.82 -10.39
N SER A 337 0.27 17.41 -9.73
CA SER A 337 1.03 18.30 -8.84
C SER A 337 1.87 19.31 -9.62
N LYS A 338 2.38 18.93 -10.79
CA LYS A 338 2.98 19.85 -11.75
C LYS A 338 1.95 20.87 -12.26
N ASP A 339 0.69 20.47 -12.46
CA ASP A 339 -0.35 21.41 -12.91
C ASP A 339 -0.70 22.51 -11.88
N PHE A 340 -0.36 22.36 -10.60
CA PHE A 340 -0.61 23.38 -9.57
C PHE A 340 0.64 24.19 -9.24
N ILE A 341 1.82 23.56 -9.19
CA ILE A 341 3.09 24.20 -8.85
C ILE A 341 3.77 24.81 -10.09
N ASP A 342 3.66 24.15 -11.25
CA ASP A 342 4.22 24.60 -12.52
C ASP A 342 3.19 25.37 -13.37
N GLN A 343 2.16 25.95 -12.75
CA GLN A 343 1.38 26.97 -13.45
C GLN A 343 2.33 28.12 -13.78
N PRO A 344 2.46 28.54 -15.05
CA PRO A 344 3.41 29.58 -15.46
C PRO A 344 3.11 30.96 -14.85
N TYR A 345 2.07 31.08 -14.02
CA TYR A 345 1.61 32.30 -13.39
C TYR A 345 1.73 32.27 -11.85
N LEU A 346 1.98 31.12 -11.23
CA LEU A 346 2.06 31.02 -9.76
C LEU A 346 3.46 31.44 -9.30
N LYS A 347 3.53 32.51 -8.49
CA LYS A 347 4.79 32.99 -7.94
C LYS A 347 5.04 32.34 -6.58
N SER A 348 6.18 31.68 -6.42
CA SER A 348 6.61 31.11 -5.14
C SER A 348 7.80 31.86 -4.57
N HIS A 349 7.99 31.74 -3.25
CA HIS A 349 9.18 32.25 -2.58
C HIS A 349 10.37 31.39 -2.97
N PHE A 350 11.32 31.98 -3.70
CA PHE A 350 12.54 31.31 -4.13
C PHE A 350 13.75 32.04 -3.56
N ARG A 351 14.62 31.29 -2.88
CA ARG A 351 15.93 31.74 -2.46
C ARG A 351 16.96 31.06 -3.35
N CYS A 352 17.63 31.84 -4.19
CA CYS A 352 18.60 31.30 -5.12
C CYS A 352 19.81 30.75 -4.35
N PRO A 353 20.21 29.48 -4.54
CA PRO A 353 21.36 28.92 -3.84
C PRO A 353 22.70 29.54 -4.29
N THR A 354 22.72 30.25 -5.42
CA THR A 354 23.96 30.74 -6.06
C THR A 354 24.25 32.22 -5.76
N CYS A 355 23.22 33.06 -5.58
CA CYS A 355 23.37 34.48 -5.23
C CYS A 355 22.69 34.86 -3.91
N ASP A 356 22.03 33.90 -3.26
CA ASP A 356 21.33 34.06 -1.98
C ASP A 356 20.22 35.13 -1.94
N ILE A 357 19.79 35.61 -3.11
CA ILE A 357 18.71 36.58 -3.26
C ILE A 357 17.36 35.87 -3.04
N HIS A 358 16.53 36.46 -2.18
CA HIS A 358 15.15 36.04 -1.99
C HIS A 358 14.23 36.82 -2.93
N MET A 359 13.56 36.10 -3.84
CA MET A 359 12.65 36.67 -4.84
C MET A 359 11.34 35.90 -4.90
N ILE A 360 10.26 36.59 -5.27
CA ILE A 360 8.94 35.99 -5.51
C ILE A 360 8.73 35.92 -7.02
N CYS A 361 8.95 34.75 -7.59
CA CYS A 361 9.03 34.56 -9.04
C CYS A 361 8.36 33.26 -9.48
N THR A 362 7.94 33.23 -10.74
CA THR A 362 7.37 32.04 -11.37
C THR A 362 8.45 30.99 -11.63
N PRO A 363 8.13 29.68 -11.76
CA PRO A 363 9.11 28.65 -12.07
C PRO A 363 9.93 28.95 -13.34
N GLY A 364 9.31 29.57 -14.36
CA GLY A 364 10.02 30.01 -15.58
C GLY A 364 11.06 31.11 -15.30
N GLU A 365 10.71 32.09 -14.45
CA GLU A 365 11.65 33.14 -14.00
C GLU A 365 12.73 32.59 -13.06
N GLN A 366 12.43 31.55 -12.25
CA GLN A 366 13.41 30.85 -11.43
C GLN A 366 14.46 30.16 -12.29
N ILE A 367 14.02 29.46 -13.34
CA ILE A 367 14.92 28.78 -14.29
C ILE A 367 15.72 29.80 -15.10
N ALA A 368 15.09 30.88 -15.55
CA ALA A 368 15.79 31.97 -16.23
C ALA A 368 16.85 32.62 -15.32
N HIS A 369 16.50 32.83 -14.04
CA HIS A 369 17.43 33.33 -13.04
C HIS A 369 18.54 32.32 -12.74
N SER A 370 18.26 31.04 -12.52
CA SER A 370 19.29 30.02 -12.26
C SER A 370 20.26 29.87 -13.43
N ASN A 371 19.77 30.00 -14.67
CA ASN A 371 20.59 29.93 -15.87
C ASN A 371 21.42 31.21 -16.10
N ALA A 372 20.91 32.38 -15.67
CA ALA A 372 21.61 33.66 -15.77
C ALA A 372 22.46 33.99 -14.52
N CYS A 373 22.25 33.29 -13.41
CA CYS A 373 22.88 33.56 -12.13
C CYS A 373 24.32 33.08 -12.16
N LYS A 374 25.25 34.02 -12.34
CA LYS A 374 26.67 33.79 -12.10
C LYS A 374 26.90 33.75 -10.58
N PRO A 375 27.78 32.87 -10.08
CA PRO A 375 28.17 32.92 -8.68
C PRO A 375 28.73 34.30 -8.38
N THR A 376 28.17 34.97 -7.37
CA THR A 376 28.76 36.19 -6.82
C THR A 376 30.01 35.76 -6.04
N ILE A 377 31.08 35.43 -6.75
CA ILE A 377 32.40 35.63 -6.19
C ILE A 377 32.50 37.15 -6.08
N GLU A 378 32.58 37.67 -4.86
CA GLU A 378 32.93 39.07 -4.61
C GLU A 378 34.35 39.32 -5.16
N ILE A 379 34.45 39.48 -6.48
CA ILE A 379 35.54 40.18 -7.11
C ILE A 379 35.17 41.64 -6.92
N VAL A 380 35.67 42.22 -5.84
CA VAL A 380 35.79 43.67 -5.70
C VAL A 380 36.62 44.12 -6.90
N GLU A 381 35.96 44.60 -7.95
CA GLU A 381 36.59 45.33 -9.03
C GLU A 381 37.16 46.62 -8.43
N LYS A 382 38.41 46.56 -7.99
CA LYS A 382 39.24 47.75 -7.83
C LYS A 382 39.57 48.23 -9.24
N GLU A 383 38.90 49.30 -9.64
CA GLU A 383 39.42 50.17 -10.69
C GLU A 383 40.83 50.61 -10.29
N LYS A 384 41.74 50.34 -11.22
CA LYS A 384 43.12 50.78 -11.37
C LYS A 384 43.55 51.95 -10.46
N ASP A 385 44.49 51.66 -9.56
CA ASP A 385 45.64 52.53 -9.37
C ASP A 385 46.90 51.67 -9.38
N GLU A 386 47.83 52.08 -10.22
CA GLU A 386 49.13 51.48 -10.44
C GLU A 386 49.96 51.54 -9.14
N ASN A 387 50.32 50.39 -8.60
CA ASN A 387 51.71 50.01 -8.33
C ASN A 387 51.81 48.75 -7.47
N ASP A 388 52.92 48.06 -7.69
CA ASP A 388 53.55 47.07 -6.83
C ASP A 388 53.02 45.63 -6.91
N GLU A 389 53.46 44.98 -7.98
CA GLU A 389 53.93 43.61 -7.88
C GLU A 389 54.99 43.51 -6.75
N LYS A 390 54.76 42.65 -5.75
CA LYS A 390 55.59 41.45 -5.46
C LYS A 390 55.37 40.89 -4.05
N MET A 391 55.27 39.55 -4.07
CA MET A 391 55.78 38.60 -3.08
C MET A 391 54.97 38.31 -1.79
N HIS A 392 54.30 37.16 -1.85
CA HIS A 392 54.46 35.98 -0.99
C HIS A 392 54.56 36.13 0.54
N MET A 393 53.61 35.43 1.18
CA MET A 393 53.75 34.47 2.29
C MET A 393 54.76 34.78 3.40
N GLU A 394 54.27 34.91 4.65
CA GLU A 394 54.57 33.97 5.76
C GLU A 394 54.05 34.50 7.11
N ASP A 395 53.48 33.56 7.87
CA ASP A 395 53.54 33.38 9.32
C ASP A 395 52.93 34.35 10.35
N ASN A 396 51.89 33.82 11.01
CA ASN A 396 51.74 33.66 12.46
C ASN A 396 52.42 34.71 13.37
N LYS A 397 51.61 35.65 13.89
CA LYS A 397 51.83 36.35 15.18
C LYS A 397 50.51 36.98 15.68
N PRO A 398 50.35 37.17 17.00
CA PRO A 398 49.04 37.28 17.66
C PRO A 398 48.31 38.57 17.31
N ASP A 399 46.97 38.49 17.31
CA ASP A 399 46.01 39.49 16.88
C ASP A 399 46.39 40.93 17.31
N LYS A 400 46.86 41.71 16.34
CA LYS A 400 47.09 43.15 16.49
C LYS A 400 45.74 43.87 16.38
N ILE A 401 45.36 44.59 17.42
CA ILE A 401 44.09 45.30 17.50
C ILE A 401 44.29 46.74 17.02
N ARG A 402 43.31 47.27 16.29
CA ARG A 402 43.27 48.69 15.91
C ARG A 402 43.10 49.55 17.15
N TYR A 403 44.07 50.40 17.45
CA TYR A 403 44.03 51.35 18.55
C TYR A 403 44.26 52.77 18.02
N ASN A 404 43.32 53.67 18.31
CA ASN A 404 43.43 55.08 17.99
C ASN A 404 43.80 55.85 19.27
N CYS A 405 44.96 56.50 19.27
CA CYS A 405 45.44 57.24 20.42
C CYS A 405 45.00 58.71 20.32
N GLN A 406 44.27 59.20 21.32
CA GLN A 406 43.68 60.55 21.32
C GLN A 406 44.69 61.69 21.51
N ILE A 407 45.96 61.39 21.85
CA ILE A 407 46.99 62.41 22.09
C ILE A 407 47.80 62.66 20.81
N CYS A 408 48.09 61.62 20.04
CA CYS A 408 48.83 61.72 18.79
C CYS A 408 47.95 61.61 17.53
N ASN A 409 46.64 61.34 17.66
CA ASN A 409 45.66 61.24 16.58
C ASN A 409 46.13 60.37 15.40
N GLN A 410 46.76 59.22 15.71
CA GLN A 410 47.19 58.24 14.74
C GLN A 410 46.54 56.88 15.01
N GLU A 411 46.10 56.23 13.94
CA GLU A 411 45.55 54.87 13.98
C GLU A 411 46.70 53.86 13.89
N LEU A 412 46.91 53.10 14.96
CA LEU A 412 48.01 52.14 15.07
C LEU A 412 47.47 50.72 15.30
N PHE A 413 48.12 49.74 14.68
CA PHE A 413 47.82 48.32 14.86
C PHE A 413 48.83 47.72 15.84
N LEU A 414 48.46 47.67 17.11
CA LEU A 414 49.35 47.28 18.20
C LEU A 414 48.77 46.09 18.97
N THR A 415 49.65 45.30 19.59
CA THR A 415 49.22 44.32 20.59
C THR A 415 48.87 45.01 21.90
N THR A 416 48.08 44.37 22.77
CA THR A 416 47.60 44.97 24.02
C THR A 416 48.71 45.45 24.95
N THR A 417 49.88 44.80 24.94
CA THR A 417 51.06 45.21 25.72
C THR A 417 51.76 46.44 25.12
N GLU A 418 51.74 46.60 23.80
CA GLU A 418 52.29 47.76 23.10
C GLU A 418 51.40 49.00 23.24
N ILE A 419 50.07 48.82 23.30
CA ILE A 419 49.12 49.92 23.60
C ILE A 419 49.41 50.50 24.99
N LEU A 420 49.69 49.66 25.98
CA LEU A 420 50.02 50.11 27.34
C LEU A 420 51.37 50.84 27.40
N ARG A 421 52.38 50.39 26.65
CA ARG A 421 53.67 51.11 26.55
C ARG A 421 53.52 52.46 25.84
N HIS A 422 52.74 52.51 24.75
CA HIS A 422 52.47 53.74 24.03
C HIS A 422 51.71 54.77 24.88
N ARG A 423 50.85 54.32 25.79
CA ARG A 423 50.22 55.17 26.81
C ARG A 423 51.16 55.68 27.90
N GLN A 424 52.28 55.00 28.16
CA GLN A 424 53.28 55.44 29.15
C GLN A 424 54.31 56.42 28.58
N THR A 425 54.43 56.50 27.25
CA THR A 425 55.32 57.45 26.56
C THR A 425 54.69 58.83 26.35
N HIS A 426 53.42 58.99 26.72
CA HIS A 426 52.68 60.25 26.84
C HIS A 426 52.36 60.49 28.31
#